data_AF-A0A2X3H8S8-F1
#
_entry.id   AF-A0A2X3H8S8-F1
#
_cell.length_a   1.000
_cell.length_b   1.000
_cell.length_c   1.000
_cell.angle_alpha   90.00
_cell.angle_beta   90.00
_cell.angle_gamma   90.00
#
_symmetry.space_group_name_H-M   'P 1'
#
loop_
_entity.id
_entity.type
_entity.pdbx_description
1 polymer ?
#
loop_
_entity_poly.entity_id
_entity_poly.type
_entity_poly.pdbx_seq_one_letter_code
_entity_poly.pdbx_strand_id
1 'polypeptide(L)'
;MLSAAVCGDVFTSPTPDQIHEGIKAANQGKGVLLIVKNYTGDVMNFDMAKELAEMDDIEVDQIIIDDDISVEDSTFTTGRRGVAGTVLVHKIVGAAAEAGASLQELKALGEKVVKSIKTIGVALTPCTVPEVGHPGFELGPDEIELGIGIHGEPGFSREKIMPSKDLAKQLFDRINKEHHFISGDKVVVLVNGMGGTPLMEQYIFANDVHELLGAAHVDVEKTIVGDYMTSLEMAGLSLTILKLEDERWVDMLNIPVQTIAWK
;
A
#
# COMPACT_ATOMS: atom_id res chain seq x y z
N MET A 1 15.15 -1.64 -2.89
CA MET A 1 13.73 -1.86 -3.29
C MET A 1 13.63 -3.30 -3.80
N LEU A 2 12.61 -3.65 -4.59
CA LEU A 2 12.42 -5.01 -5.12
C LEU A 2 13.53 -5.43 -6.09
N SER A 3 13.94 -6.71 -6.01
CA SER A 3 14.81 -7.35 -7.01
C SER A 3 14.05 -7.75 -8.27
N ALA A 4 12.80 -8.19 -8.12
CA ALA A 4 11.90 -8.58 -9.19
C ALA A 4 10.45 -8.25 -8.81
N ALA A 5 9.60 -8.08 -9.82
CA ALA A 5 8.15 -7.98 -9.67
C ALA A 5 7.51 -8.94 -10.68
N VAL A 6 6.47 -9.66 -10.25
CA VAL A 6 5.77 -10.64 -11.09
C VAL A 6 4.40 -10.08 -11.41
N CYS A 7 4.16 -9.81 -12.69
CA CYS A 7 2.94 -9.16 -13.15
C CYS A 7 1.98 -10.20 -13.74
N GLY A 8 0.79 -10.33 -13.14
CA GLY A 8 -0.33 -11.07 -13.72
C GLY A 8 -1.13 -10.21 -14.71
N ASP A 9 -2.29 -10.72 -15.10
CA ASP A 9 -3.26 -9.95 -15.88
C ASP A 9 -3.86 -8.79 -15.06
N VAL A 10 -4.63 -7.92 -15.70
CA VAL A 10 -5.24 -6.76 -15.04
C VAL A 10 -6.11 -7.22 -13.87
N PHE A 11 -5.77 -6.73 -12.66
CA PHE A 11 -6.44 -7.07 -11.39
C PHE A 11 -6.48 -8.57 -11.06
N THR A 12 -5.54 -9.35 -11.60
CA THR A 12 -5.45 -10.79 -11.37
C THR A 12 -4.06 -11.15 -10.85
N SER A 13 -4.01 -11.94 -9.77
CA SER A 13 -2.76 -12.46 -9.22
C SER A 13 -2.00 -13.29 -10.26
N PRO A 14 -0.66 -13.16 -10.39
CA PRO A 14 0.14 -14.02 -11.24
C PRO A 14 0.05 -15.48 -10.82
N THR A 15 0.29 -16.41 -11.75
CA THR A 15 0.24 -17.84 -11.43
C THR A 15 1.46 -18.27 -10.61
N PRO A 16 1.35 -19.36 -9.82
CA PRO A 16 2.46 -19.82 -8.98
C PRO A 16 3.72 -20.20 -9.74
N ASP A 17 3.58 -20.72 -10.95
CA ASP A 17 4.72 -21.01 -11.83
C ASP A 17 5.47 -19.74 -12.23
N GLN A 18 4.75 -18.64 -12.53
CA GLN A 18 5.36 -17.35 -12.85
C GLN A 18 6.08 -16.76 -11.62
N ILE A 19 5.45 -16.87 -10.44
CA ILE A 19 6.03 -16.39 -9.19
C ILE A 19 7.29 -17.21 -8.85
N HIS A 20 7.25 -18.52 -9.04
CA HIS A 20 8.39 -19.41 -8.81
C HIS A 20 9.59 -19.07 -9.71
N GLU A 21 9.36 -18.77 -10.99
CA GLU A 21 10.41 -18.26 -11.88
C GLU A 21 10.95 -16.89 -11.41
N GLY A 22 10.07 -16.02 -10.89
CA GLY A 22 10.48 -14.77 -10.25
C GLY A 22 11.37 -14.97 -9.02
N ILE A 23 11.06 -15.95 -8.17
CA ILE A 23 11.88 -16.34 -7.00
C ILE A 23 13.25 -16.82 -7.47
N LYS A 24 13.32 -17.73 -8.44
CA LYS A 24 14.58 -18.23 -9.01
C LYS A 24 15.43 -17.11 -9.59
N ALA A 25 14.82 -16.18 -10.31
CA ALA A 25 15.51 -15.03 -10.89
C ALA A 25 16.02 -14.03 -9.83
N ALA A 26 15.30 -13.86 -8.72
CA ALA A 26 15.67 -12.96 -7.64
C ALA A 26 16.66 -13.57 -6.64
N ASN A 27 16.80 -14.89 -6.60
CA ASN A 27 17.64 -15.60 -5.64
C ASN A 27 19.14 -15.29 -5.86
N GLN A 28 19.78 -14.74 -4.83
CA GLN A 28 21.22 -14.44 -4.80
C GLN A 28 22.00 -15.35 -3.83
N GLY A 29 21.39 -16.47 -3.42
CA GLY A 29 22.00 -17.44 -2.51
C GLY A 29 21.92 -17.08 -1.02
N LYS A 30 21.10 -16.09 -0.65
CA LYS A 30 20.85 -15.66 0.73
C LYS A 30 19.36 -15.67 1.10
N GLY A 31 18.59 -16.46 0.37
CA GLY A 31 17.14 -16.54 0.46
C GLY A 31 16.40 -15.40 -0.27
N VAL A 32 15.07 -15.53 -0.35
CA VAL A 32 14.18 -14.61 -1.04
C VAL A 32 13.02 -14.24 -0.12
N LEU A 33 12.72 -12.93 -0.01
CA LEU A 33 11.57 -12.44 0.73
C LEU A 33 10.44 -12.04 -0.22
N LEU A 34 9.28 -12.66 -0.05
CA LEU A 34 8.05 -12.31 -0.76
C LEU A 34 7.32 -11.20 0.00
N ILE A 35 6.99 -10.12 -0.70
CA ILE A 35 6.13 -9.04 -0.18
C ILE A 35 4.79 -9.17 -0.88
N VAL A 36 3.79 -9.67 -0.16
CA VAL A 36 2.51 -10.11 -0.72
C VAL A 36 1.39 -9.22 -0.19
N LYS A 37 0.62 -8.60 -1.07
CA LYS A 37 -0.57 -7.82 -0.67
C LYS A 37 -1.66 -8.79 -0.21
N ASN A 38 -2.40 -8.46 0.84
CA ASN A 38 -3.42 -9.37 1.37
C ASN A 38 -4.67 -9.41 0.47
N TYR A 39 -4.59 -10.22 -0.58
CA TYR A 39 -5.70 -10.62 -1.44
C TYR A 39 -5.68 -12.13 -1.52
N THR A 40 -6.84 -12.79 -1.47
CA THR A 40 -6.95 -14.25 -1.42
C THR A 40 -6.19 -14.92 -2.56
N GLY A 41 -6.32 -14.40 -3.78
CA GLY A 41 -5.57 -14.90 -4.94
C GLY A 41 -4.07 -14.63 -4.89
N ASP A 42 -3.64 -13.49 -4.32
CA ASP A 42 -2.22 -13.18 -4.12
C ASP A 42 -1.63 -14.16 -3.09
N VAL A 43 -2.25 -14.27 -1.90
CA VAL A 43 -1.78 -15.13 -0.81
C VAL A 43 -1.70 -16.59 -1.25
N MET A 44 -2.77 -17.15 -1.83
CA MET A 44 -2.77 -18.55 -2.27
C MET A 44 -1.70 -18.83 -3.34
N ASN A 45 -1.52 -17.93 -4.31
CA ASN A 45 -0.56 -18.16 -5.39
C ASN A 45 0.88 -18.01 -4.91
N PHE A 46 1.18 -17.03 -4.05
CA PHE A 46 2.51 -16.84 -3.50
C PHE A 46 2.87 -17.93 -2.47
N ASP A 47 1.91 -18.42 -1.69
CA ASP A 47 2.10 -19.58 -0.80
C ASP A 47 2.48 -20.82 -1.60
N MET A 48 1.75 -21.13 -2.68
CA MET A 48 2.09 -22.28 -3.54
C MET A 48 3.44 -22.11 -4.23
N ALA A 49 3.78 -20.90 -4.67
CA ALA A 49 5.09 -20.63 -5.28
C ALA A 49 6.24 -20.74 -4.28
N LYS A 50 6.01 -20.38 -3.01
CA LYS A 50 6.96 -20.58 -1.91
C LYS A 50 7.20 -22.08 -1.70
N GLU A 51 6.15 -22.90 -1.63
CA GLU A 51 6.30 -24.36 -1.50
C GLU A 51 7.10 -24.97 -2.67
N LEU A 52 6.85 -24.52 -3.91
CA LEU A 52 7.62 -24.95 -5.08
C LEU A 52 9.11 -24.56 -4.97
N ALA A 53 9.41 -23.35 -4.50
CA ALA A 53 10.79 -22.90 -4.32
C ALA A 53 11.53 -23.65 -3.21
N GLU A 54 10.84 -24.01 -2.14
CA GLU A 54 11.38 -24.84 -1.06
C GLU A 54 11.73 -26.26 -1.55
N MET A 55 10.96 -26.82 -2.49
CA MET A 55 11.30 -28.09 -3.16
C MET A 55 12.56 -28.00 -4.02
N ASP A 56 12.92 -26.80 -4.49
CA ASP A 56 14.15 -26.50 -5.25
C ASP A 56 15.31 -26.05 -4.32
N ASP A 57 15.21 -26.31 -3.01
CA ASP A 57 16.18 -25.94 -1.96
C ASP A 57 16.46 -24.42 -1.88
N ILE A 58 15.51 -23.57 -2.28
CA ILE A 58 15.60 -22.11 -2.13
C ILE A 58 14.95 -21.70 -0.81
N GLU A 59 15.72 -21.04 0.05
CA GLU A 59 15.18 -20.46 1.29
C GLU A 59 14.25 -19.28 0.95
N VAL A 60 12.98 -19.38 1.31
CA VAL A 60 11.98 -18.35 1.02
C VAL A 60 11.18 -18.03 2.28
N ASP A 61 10.92 -16.75 2.50
CA ASP A 61 9.96 -16.32 3.51
C ASP A 61 9.05 -15.22 2.97
N GLN A 62 8.00 -14.88 3.71
CA GLN A 62 6.99 -13.93 3.25
C GLN A 62 6.52 -12.97 4.34
N ILE A 63 6.10 -11.79 3.89
CA ILE A 63 5.34 -10.82 4.66
C ILE A 63 4.04 -10.55 3.92
N ILE A 64 2.92 -10.63 4.64
CA ILE A 64 1.61 -10.23 4.14
C ILE A 64 1.37 -8.78 4.53
N ILE A 65 0.94 -7.96 3.57
CA ILE A 65 0.62 -6.54 3.77
C ILE A 65 -0.89 -6.37 3.87
N ASP A 66 -1.36 -5.86 4.99
CA ASP A 66 -2.77 -5.74 5.37
C ASP A 66 -3.10 -4.35 5.94
N ASP A 67 -2.55 -3.31 5.30
CA ASP A 67 -2.55 -1.94 5.81
C ASP A 67 -3.88 -1.18 5.68
N ASP A 68 -4.82 -1.66 4.85
CA ASP A 68 -6.10 -1.00 4.62
C ASP A 68 -7.07 -1.16 5.80
N ILE A 69 -7.45 -0.04 6.42
CA ILE A 69 -8.33 -0.01 7.60
C ILE A 69 -9.83 0.13 7.24
N SER A 70 -10.18 0.08 5.96
CA SER A 70 -11.53 0.35 5.48
C SER A 70 -12.54 -0.73 5.86
N VAL A 71 -12.13 -2.00 5.76
CA VAL A 71 -13.00 -3.17 5.95
C VAL A 71 -12.21 -4.32 6.59
N GLU A 72 -12.88 -5.11 7.43
CA GLU A 72 -12.30 -6.31 8.04
C GLU A 72 -12.38 -7.55 7.14
N ASP A 73 -13.31 -7.60 6.20
CA ASP A 73 -13.40 -8.62 5.14
C ASP A 73 -13.93 -7.96 3.85
N SER A 74 -13.50 -8.44 2.68
CA SER A 74 -13.96 -7.91 1.38
C SER A 74 -14.18 -9.01 0.34
N THR A 75 -14.66 -8.64 -0.85
CA THR A 75 -14.99 -9.57 -1.94
C THR A 75 -13.82 -10.50 -2.32
N PHE A 76 -12.58 -10.03 -2.20
CA PHE A 76 -11.38 -10.76 -2.59
C PHE A 76 -10.37 -10.96 -1.45
N THR A 77 -10.73 -10.66 -0.21
CA THR A 77 -9.79 -10.71 0.93
C THR A 77 -10.49 -11.18 2.20
N THR A 78 -9.82 -12.08 2.92
CA THR A 78 -10.08 -12.35 4.34
C THR A 78 -9.17 -11.48 5.19
N GLY A 79 -9.73 -10.69 6.10
CA GLY A 79 -8.98 -9.64 6.79
C GLY A 79 -8.88 -8.33 5.99
N ARG A 80 -7.94 -7.47 6.41
CA ARG A 80 -7.66 -6.17 5.81
C ARG A 80 -6.91 -6.32 4.48
N ARG A 81 -7.20 -5.46 3.50
CA ARG A 81 -6.53 -5.47 2.18
C ARG A 81 -5.11 -4.90 2.27
N GLY A 82 -4.24 -5.31 1.35
CA GLY A 82 -2.90 -4.72 1.17
C GLY A 82 -2.89 -3.68 0.06
N VAL A 83 -2.60 -2.43 0.39
CA VAL A 83 -2.73 -1.27 -0.52
C VAL A 83 -1.47 -0.41 -0.52
N ALA A 84 -1.58 0.91 -0.71
CA ALA A 84 -0.46 1.81 -1.00
C ALA A 84 0.69 1.77 0.04
N GLY A 85 0.43 1.38 1.29
CA GLY A 85 1.46 1.18 2.32
C GLY A 85 2.51 0.15 1.94
N THR A 86 2.17 -0.81 1.07
CA THR A 86 3.11 -1.78 0.48
C THR A 86 4.36 -1.09 -0.09
N VAL A 87 4.21 0.10 -0.70
CA VAL A 87 5.34 0.83 -1.31
C VAL A 87 6.35 1.30 -0.26
N LEU A 88 5.90 1.68 0.94
CA LEU A 88 6.79 2.03 2.05
C LEU A 88 7.56 0.81 2.56
N VAL A 89 6.89 -0.35 2.63
CA VAL A 89 7.52 -1.63 3.00
C VAL A 89 8.59 -2.01 1.98
N HIS A 90 8.30 -1.92 0.68
CA HIS A 90 9.29 -2.14 -0.38
C HIS A 90 10.54 -1.27 -0.22
N LYS A 91 10.37 0.00 0.18
CA LYS A 91 11.46 0.94 0.33
C LYS A 91 12.30 0.65 1.58
N ILE A 92 11.65 0.46 2.73
CA ILE A 92 12.31 0.25 4.02
C ILE A 92 13.01 -1.11 4.05
N VAL A 93 12.29 -2.19 3.73
CA VAL A 93 12.85 -3.55 3.72
C VAL A 93 13.91 -3.68 2.63
N GLY A 94 13.67 -3.07 1.46
CA GLY A 94 14.67 -3.06 0.39
C GLY A 94 15.95 -2.31 0.75
N ALA A 95 15.88 -1.28 1.61
CA ALA A 95 17.07 -0.61 2.12
C ALA A 95 17.85 -1.48 3.12
N ALA A 96 17.14 -2.22 3.98
CA ALA A 96 17.77 -3.18 4.89
C ALA A 96 18.43 -4.36 4.13
N ALA A 97 17.81 -4.82 3.04
CA ALA A 97 18.36 -5.87 2.18
C ALA A 97 19.67 -5.42 1.52
N GLU A 98 19.71 -4.19 0.98
CA GLU A 98 20.93 -3.59 0.42
C GLU A 98 22.04 -3.43 1.47
N ALA A 99 21.67 -3.17 2.73
CA ALA A 99 22.60 -3.12 3.87
C ALA A 99 23.07 -4.51 4.34
N GLY A 100 22.62 -5.60 3.70
CA GLY A 100 23.07 -6.96 3.96
C GLY A 100 22.34 -7.67 5.10
N ALA A 101 21.16 -7.20 5.51
CA ALA A 101 20.33 -7.90 6.49
C ALA A 101 19.95 -9.31 6.00
N SER A 102 19.88 -10.26 6.93
CA SER A 102 19.45 -11.64 6.69
C SER A 102 17.94 -11.72 6.38
N LEU A 103 17.51 -12.81 5.74
CA LEU A 103 16.09 -13.03 5.42
C LEU A 103 15.18 -12.90 6.64
N GLN A 104 15.62 -13.43 7.78
CA GLN A 104 14.88 -13.38 9.05
C GLN A 104 14.77 -11.95 9.59
N GLU A 105 15.85 -11.16 9.51
CA GLU A 105 15.83 -9.74 9.90
C GLU A 105 14.92 -8.92 8.98
N LEU A 106 14.92 -9.21 7.67
CA LEU A 106 14.06 -8.55 6.70
C LEU A 106 12.58 -8.83 6.98
N LYS A 107 12.23 -10.08 7.26
CA LYS A 107 10.86 -10.45 7.65
C LYS A 107 10.43 -9.74 8.91
N ALA A 108 11.24 -9.82 9.97
CA ALA A 108 10.90 -9.20 11.25
C ALA A 108 10.75 -7.67 11.13
N LEU A 109 11.61 -7.01 10.36
CA LEU A 109 11.49 -5.58 10.05
C LEU A 109 10.20 -5.29 9.28
N GLY A 110 9.92 -6.03 8.22
CA GLY A 110 8.74 -5.84 7.40
C GLY A 110 7.44 -6.01 8.18
N GLU A 111 7.31 -7.08 8.97
CA GLU A 111 6.14 -7.30 9.84
C GLU A 111 5.94 -6.17 10.86
N LYS A 112 7.04 -5.61 11.40
CA LYS A 112 6.98 -4.45 12.30
C LYS A 112 6.48 -3.22 11.55
N VAL A 113 7.04 -2.92 10.38
CA VAL A 113 6.64 -1.78 9.55
C VAL A 113 5.17 -1.89 9.14
N VAL A 114 4.71 -3.06 8.69
CA VAL A 114 3.30 -3.30 8.30
C VAL A 114 2.34 -2.96 9.43
N LYS A 115 2.62 -3.41 10.65
CA LYS A 115 1.78 -3.11 11.83
C LYS A 115 1.67 -1.62 12.10
N SER A 116 2.73 -0.86 11.83
CA SER A 116 2.80 0.59 12.02
C SER A 116 2.24 1.39 10.83
N ILE A 117 1.74 0.76 9.76
CA ILE A 117 1.07 1.43 8.64
C ILE A 117 -0.43 1.29 8.75
N LYS A 118 -1.15 2.37 8.43
CA LYS A 118 -2.61 2.38 8.24
C LYS A 118 -2.93 3.20 6.99
N THR A 119 -3.77 2.65 6.12
CA THR A 119 -4.17 3.27 4.86
C THR A 119 -5.67 3.25 4.70
N ILE A 120 -6.22 4.31 4.10
CA ILE A 120 -7.64 4.37 3.72
C ILE A 120 -7.78 5.08 2.36
N GLY A 121 -8.57 4.49 1.46
CA GLY A 121 -8.82 4.99 0.11
C GLY A 121 -10.16 5.71 -0.04
N VAL A 122 -10.30 6.48 -1.12
CA VAL A 122 -11.57 7.04 -1.59
C VAL A 122 -11.58 7.10 -3.12
N ALA A 123 -12.71 6.73 -3.71
CA ALA A 123 -12.98 6.91 -5.14
C ALA A 123 -13.97 8.05 -5.37
N LEU A 124 -13.67 8.89 -6.36
CA LEU A 124 -14.55 9.89 -6.94
C LEU A 124 -15.20 9.37 -8.23
N THR A 125 -14.51 8.50 -8.96
CA THR A 125 -15.06 7.77 -10.11
C THR A 125 -14.60 6.31 -10.06
N PRO A 126 -15.37 5.37 -10.63
CA PRO A 126 -14.89 4.00 -10.82
C PRO A 126 -13.78 3.93 -11.88
N CYS A 127 -13.08 2.80 -11.92
CA CYS A 127 -12.25 2.38 -13.05
C CYS A 127 -12.96 1.31 -13.90
N THR A 128 -12.48 1.16 -15.13
CA THR A 128 -12.96 0.18 -16.11
C THR A 128 -11.85 -0.82 -16.41
N VAL A 129 -12.08 -2.09 -16.06
CA VAL A 129 -11.20 -3.17 -16.51
C VAL A 129 -11.37 -3.33 -18.03
N PRO A 130 -10.30 -3.22 -18.84
CA PRO A 130 -10.41 -3.21 -20.29
C PRO A 130 -11.12 -4.45 -20.88
N GLU A 131 -10.90 -5.62 -20.28
CA GLU A 131 -11.51 -6.87 -20.69
C GLU A 131 -13.02 -6.93 -20.42
N VAL A 132 -13.47 -6.27 -19.34
CA VAL A 132 -14.89 -6.21 -18.93
C VAL A 132 -15.64 -5.15 -19.76
N GLY A 133 -14.97 -4.05 -20.13
CA GLY A 133 -15.51 -3.03 -21.04
C GLY A 133 -16.57 -2.10 -20.43
N HIS A 134 -16.84 -2.21 -19.13
CA HIS A 134 -17.69 -1.31 -18.36
C HIS A 134 -17.11 -1.07 -16.95
N PRO A 135 -17.50 0.02 -16.26
CA PRO A 135 -17.03 0.32 -14.91
C PRO A 135 -17.31 -0.83 -13.92
N GLY A 136 -16.41 -1.02 -12.96
CA GLY A 136 -16.54 -2.07 -11.93
C GLY A 136 -17.67 -1.81 -10.92
N PHE A 137 -18.08 -0.54 -10.78
CA PHE A 137 -19.20 -0.11 -9.94
C PHE A 137 -19.75 1.23 -10.46
N GLU A 138 -20.91 1.63 -9.94
CA GLU A 138 -21.56 2.91 -10.29
C GLU A 138 -21.56 3.86 -9.10
N LEU A 139 -21.27 5.14 -9.37
CA LEU A 139 -21.44 6.28 -8.47
C LEU A 139 -22.30 7.34 -9.17
N GLY A 140 -23.19 7.98 -8.41
CA GLY A 140 -23.87 9.18 -8.85
C GLY A 140 -22.90 10.35 -9.12
N PRO A 141 -23.34 11.39 -9.83
CA PRO A 141 -22.49 12.52 -10.24
C PRO A 141 -21.94 13.35 -9.07
N ASP A 142 -22.51 13.20 -7.88
CA ASP A 142 -22.11 13.86 -6.65
C ASP A 142 -21.82 12.84 -5.53
N GLU A 143 -21.57 11.57 -5.88
CA GLU A 143 -21.26 10.51 -4.92
C GLU A 143 -19.76 10.17 -4.93
N ILE A 144 -19.26 9.77 -3.76
CA ILE A 144 -17.93 9.24 -3.55
C ILE A 144 -18.04 7.90 -2.79
N GLU A 145 -17.07 7.02 -2.99
CA GLU A 145 -16.98 5.75 -2.26
C GLU A 145 -15.81 5.80 -1.28
N LEU A 146 -16.09 5.81 0.02
CA LEU A 146 -15.08 5.78 1.07
C LEU A 146 -14.65 4.35 1.37
N GLY A 147 -13.34 4.15 1.43
CA GLY A 147 -12.72 2.86 1.68
C GLY A 147 -12.70 1.95 0.46
N ILE A 148 -12.63 2.50 -0.76
CA ILE A 148 -12.47 1.73 -1.99
C ILE A 148 -11.16 0.92 -1.96
N GLY A 149 -11.18 -0.30 -2.50
CA GLY A 149 -9.97 -1.09 -2.76
C GLY A 149 -9.28 -0.72 -4.08
N ILE A 150 -8.13 -1.34 -4.36
CA ILE A 150 -7.34 -1.07 -5.59
C ILE A 150 -7.83 -1.83 -6.83
N HIS A 151 -8.79 -2.74 -6.69
CA HIS A 151 -9.42 -3.46 -7.80
C HIS A 151 -10.89 -3.05 -7.99
N GLY A 152 -11.31 -1.93 -7.40
CA GLY A 152 -12.69 -1.44 -7.45
C GLY A 152 -13.64 -2.19 -6.50
N GLU A 153 -13.11 -2.88 -5.50
CA GLU A 153 -13.93 -3.50 -4.44
C GLU A 153 -14.70 -2.43 -3.68
N PRO A 154 -16.00 -2.65 -3.39
CA PRO A 154 -16.82 -1.69 -2.66
C PRO A 154 -16.15 -1.21 -1.36
N GLY A 155 -16.40 0.05 -1.06
CA GLY A 155 -16.01 0.63 0.20
C GLY A 155 -17.00 0.31 1.31
N PHE A 156 -16.83 0.97 2.46
CA PHE A 156 -17.74 0.82 3.59
C PHE A 156 -18.87 1.87 3.59
N SER A 157 -18.75 2.93 2.79
CA SER A 157 -19.74 4.02 2.77
C SER A 157 -19.75 4.75 1.42
N ARG A 158 -20.95 5.05 0.92
CA ARG A 158 -21.17 6.00 -0.16
C ARG A 158 -21.68 7.32 0.41
N GLU A 159 -21.03 8.41 0.05
CA GLU A 159 -21.35 9.73 0.58
C GLU A 159 -21.42 10.77 -0.55
N LYS A 160 -21.95 11.94 -0.23
CA LYS A 160 -21.89 13.07 -1.16
C LYS A 160 -20.46 13.61 -1.23
N ILE A 161 -20.06 14.07 -2.41
CA ILE A 161 -18.79 14.77 -2.58
C ILE A 161 -18.73 15.98 -1.64
N MET A 162 -17.57 16.17 -1.03
CA MET A 162 -17.34 17.20 -0.02
C MET A 162 -16.01 17.93 -0.30
N PRO A 163 -15.82 19.12 0.28
CA PRO A 163 -14.52 19.80 0.22
C PRO A 163 -13.37 18.91 0.69
N SER A 164 -12.19 19.07 0.08
CA SER A 164 -10.97 18.31 0.42
C SER A 164 -10.69 18.28 1.91
N LYS A 165 -10.84 19.40 2.61
CA LYS A 165 -10.63 19.51 4.05
C LYS A 165 -11.53 18.60 4.87
N ASP A 166 -12.80 18.47 4.49
CA ASP A 166 -13.76 17.61 5.18
C ASP A 166 -13.45 16.13 4.91
N LEU A 167 -13.10 15.80 3.66
CA LEU A 167 -12.67 14.45 3.27
C LEU A 167 -11.39 14.05 4.00
N ALA A 168 -10.38 14.92 4.04
CA ALA A 168 -9.13 14.71 4.76
C ALA A 168 -9.39 14.47 6.25
N LYS A 169 -10.29 15.25 6.85
CA LYS A 169 -10.70 15.05 8.25
C LYS A 169 -11.34 13.69 8.46
N GLN A 170 -12.26 13.26 7.58
CA GLN A 170 -12.91 11.95 7.68
C GLN A 170 -11.89 10.80 7.63
N LEU A 171 -10.96 10.85 6.68
CA LEU A 171 -9.93 9.81 6.52
C LEU A 171 -8.93 9.82 7.69
N PHE A 172 -8.49 11.01 8.12
CA PHE A 172 -7.59 11.18 9.26
C PHE A 172 -8.21 10.69 10.56
N ASP A 173 -9.47 11.03 10.86
CA ASP A 173 -10.16 10.61 12.08
C ASP A 173 -10.21 9.07 12.18
N ARG A 174 -10.39 8.37 11.05
CA ARG A 174 -10.38 6.90 11.00
C ARG A 174 -9.00 6.33 11.26
N ILE A 175 -7.96 6.87 10.60
CA ILE A 175 -6.58 6.46 10.86
C ILE A 175 -6.20 6.72 12.32
N ASN A 176 -6.60 7.85 12.90
CA ASN A 176 -6.29 8.20 14.28
C ASN A 176 -7.00 7.27 15.29
N LYS A 177 -8.18 6.73 14.95
CA LYS A 177 -8.84 5.70 15.79
C LYS A 177 -8.05 4.40 15.87
N GLU A 178 -7.21 4.10 14.89
CA GLU A 178 -6.33 2.92 14.89
C GLU A 178 -4.97 3.23 15.51
N HIS A 179 -4.36 4.37 15.14
CA HIS A 179 -3.02 4.75 15.60
C HIS A 179 -2.98 5.33 17.01
N HIS A 180 -4.10 5.89 17.48
CA HIS A 180 -4.22 6.62 18.74
C HIS A 180 -3.09 7.65 18.91
N PHE A 181 -3.00 8.60 17.97
CA PHE A 181 -1.92 9.58 17.99
C PHE A 181 -1.91 10.39 19.29
N ILE A 182 -0.71 10.62 19.79
CA ILE A 182 -0.43 11.51 20.92
C ILE A 182 0.57 12.59 20.50
N SER A 183 0.58 13.70 21.23
CA SER A 183 1.52 14.80 20.99
C SER A 183 2.96 14.29 21.00
N GLY A 184 3.74 14.67 19.98
CA GLY A 184 5.12 14.26 19.79
C GLY A 184 5.30 12.92 19.07
N ASP A 185 4.22 12.24 18.69
CA ASP A 185 4.32 11.12 17.74
C ASP A 185 4.91 11.63 16.42
N LYS A 186 5.73 10.78 15.79
CA LYS A 186 6.36 11.07 14.50
C LYS A 186 5.81 10.17 13.41
N VAL A 187 5.57 10.71 12.23
CA VAL A 187 4.96 9.97 11.13
C VAL A 187 5.60 10.24 9.77
N VAL A 188 5.42 9.29 8.86
CA VAL A 188 5.58 9.47 7.41
C VAL A 188 4.20 9.44 6.78
N VAL A 189 3.92 10.41 5.90
CA VAL A 189 2.67 10.51 5.15
C VAL A 189 2.91 10.15 3.70
N LEU A 190 2.07 9.28 3.15
CA LEU A 190 1.94 9.02 1.73
C LEU A 190 0.52 9.39 1.28
N VAL A 191 0.41 10.38 0.40
CA VAL A 191 -0.81 10.68 -0.34
C VAL A 191 -0.66 10.08 -1.73
N ASN A 192 -1.41 9.02 -1.99
CA ASN A 192 -1.32 8.26 -3.21
C ASN A 192 -2.53 8.53 -4.10
N GLY A 193 -2.32 8.98 -5.34
CA GLY A 193 -3.39 9.08 -6.33
C GLY A 193 -3.76 7.70 -6.89
N MET A 194 -5.06 7.53 -7.21
CA MET A 194 -5.57 6.27 -7.77
C MET A 194 -5.43 6.17 -9.29
N GLY A 195 -4.84 7.19 -9.93
CA GLY A 195 -4.53 7.24 -11.37
C GLY A 195 -5.22 8.40 -12.10
N GLY A 196 -6.49 8.66 -11.80
CA GLY A 196 -7.29 9.72 -12.44
C GLY A 196 -7.23 11.09 -11.74
N THR A 197 -6.59 11.20 -10.58
CA THR A 197 -6.56 12.43 -9.77
C THR A 197 -5.38 13.32 -10.12
N PRO A 198 -5.59 14.57 -10.56
CA PRO A 198 -4.48 15.49 -10.85
C PRO A 198 -3.54 15.68 -9.67
N LEU A 199 -2.24 15.75 -9.94
CA LEU A 199 -1.21 15.95 -8.91
C LEU A 199 -1.47 17.18 -8.03
N MET A 200 -2.04 18.26 -8.60
CA MET A 200 -2.37 19.46 -7.82
C MET A 200 -3.42 19.17 -6.73
N GLU A 201 -4.41 18.32 -7.01
CA GLU A 201 -5.46 17.96 -6.06
C GLU A 201 -4.89 17.08 -4.95
N GLN A 202 -3.94 16.20 -5.29
CA GLN A 202 -3.20 15.40 -4.31
C GLN A 202 -2.41 16.30 -3.35
N TYR A 203 -1.79 17.38 -3.83
CA TYR A 203 -1.10 18.36 -2.99
C TYR A 203 -2.05 19.22 -2.14
N ILE A 204 -3.24 19.56 -2.65
CA ILE A 204 -4.29 20.23 -1.85
C ILE A 204 -4.69 19.32 -0.69
N PHE A 205 -4.96 18.04 -0.97
CA PHE A 205 -5.30 17.07 0.06
C PHE A 205 -4.15 16.86 1.07
N ALA A 206 -2.90 16.80 0.60
CA ALA A 206 -1.73 16.72 1.47
C ALA A 206 -1.64 17.93 2.42
N ASN A 207 -1.91 19.15 1.94
CA ASN A 207 -1.98 20.33 2.80
C ASN A 207 -3.01 20.16 3.93
N ASP A 208 -4.22 19.71 3.59
CA ASP A 208 -5.29 19.52 4.58
C ASP A 208 -4.91 18.46 5.64
N VAL A 209 -4.23 17.38 5.23
CA VAL A 209 -3.72 16.34 6.15
C VAL A 209 -2.64 16.90 7.08
N HIS A 210 -1.74 17.76 6.58
CA HIS A 210 -0.72 18.42 7.39
C HIS A 210 -1.33 19.36 8.45
N GLU A 211 -2.39 20.11 8.11
CA GLU A 211 -3.12 20.93 9.08
C GLU A 211 -3.70 20.07 10.22
N LEU A 212 -4.27 18.91 9.89
CA LEU A 212 -4.86 17.98 10.88
C LEU A 212 -3.81 17.35 11.79
N LEU A 213 -2.68 16.90 11.22
CA LEU A 213 -1.56 16.34 11.99
C LEU A 213 -0.93 17.40 12.91
N GLY A 214 -0.74 18.62 12.40
CA GLY A 214 -0.23 19.75 13.21
C GLY A 214 -1.17 20.12 14.36
N ALA A 215 -2.48 20.12 14.13
CA ALA A 215 -3.48 20.33 15.18
C ALA A 215 -3.49 19.21 16.23
N ALA A 216 -3.11 17.99 15.86
CA ALA A 216 -2.92 16.86 16.76
C ALA A 216 -1.52 16.83 17.42
N HIS A 217 -0.64 17.81 17.13
CA HIS A 217 0.74 17.86 17.58
C HIS A 217 1.56 16.63 17.18
N VAL A 218 1.33 16.11 15.98
CA VAL A 218 2.06 14.99 15.38
C VAL A 218 3.08 15.54 14.38
N ASP A 219 4.33 15.12 14.50
CA ASP A 219 5.44 15.59 13.67
C ASP A 219 5.53 14.77 12.37
N VAL A 220 5.46 15.45 11.23
CA VAL A 220 5.60 14.82 9.91
C VAL A 220 7.05 14.86 9.46
N GLU A 221 7.73 13.71 9.54
CA GLU A 221 9.16 13.58 9.21
C GLU A 221 9.40 13.46 7.69
N LYS A 222 8.41 12.94 6.95
CA LYS A 222 8.47 12.85 5.49
C LYS A 222 7.08 12.84 4.89
N THR A 223 6.93 13.47 3.73
CA THR A 223 5.72 13.40 2.91
C THR A 223 6.05 12.96 1.51
N ILE A 224 5.26 12.03 1.00
CA ILE A 224 5.36 11.48 -0.35
C ILE A 224 3.99 11.71 -1.02
N VAL A 225 3.99 12.29 -2.21
CA VAL A 225 2.75 12.63 -2.96
C VAL A 225 2.93 12.21 -4.41
N GLY A 226 1.95 11.48 -4.96
CA GLY A 226 1.95 11.06 -6.35
C GLY A 226 1.24 9.73 -6.57
N ASP A 227 1.35 9.20 -7.78
CA ASP A 227 0.72 7.93 -8.18
C ASP A 227 1.72 6.78 -7.98
N TYR A 228 1.61 6.08 -6.84
CA TYR A 228 2.52 5.00 -6.45
C TYR A 228 1.87 3.61 -6.51
N MET A 229 0.58 3.52 -6.22
CA MET A 229 -0.26 2.33 -6.37
C MET A 229 -1.65 2.75 -6.85
N THR A 230 -1.87 2.64 -8.15
CA THR A 230 -3.08 3.11 -8.84
C THR A 230 -4.12 2.01 -9.02
N SER A 231 -5.35 2.40 -9.37
CA SER A 231 -6.40 1.52 -9.88
C SER A 231 -6.83 2.01 -11.27
N LEU A 232 -6.00 1.72 -12.27
CA LEU A 232 -6.20 2.18 -13.65
C LEU A 232 -6.46 3.69 -13.73
N GLU A 233 -7.58 4.11 -14.32
CA GLU A 233 -7.99 5.51 -14.47
C GLU A 233 -8.88 6.05 -13.33
N MET A 234 -9.02 5.31 -12.22
CA MET A 234 -9.85 5.71 -11.07
C MET A 234 -9.44 7.11 -10.58
N ALA A 235 -10.39 8.06 -10.61
CA ALA A 235 -10.23 9.30 -9.88
C ALA A 235 -10.52 9.03 -8.40
N GLY A 236 -9.60 9.42 -7.54
CA GLY A 236 -9.55 9.06 -6.13
C GLY A 236 -8.14 9.17 -5.56
N LEU A 237 -8.02 9.01 -4.25
CA LEU A 237 -6.74 8.99 -3.56
C LEU A 237 -6.79 8.08 -2.33
N SER A 238 -5.64 7.72 -1.80
CA SER A 238 -5.51 7.08 -0.50
C SER A 238 -4.55 7.84 0.40
N LEU A 239 -4.91 7.90 1.68
CA LEU A 239 -4.04 8.41 2.74
C LEU A 239 -3.41 7.21 3.46
N THR A 240 -2.09 7.14 3.41
CA THR A 240 -1.27 6.19 4.18
C THR A 240 -0.49 6.96 5.24
N ILE A 241 -0.58 6.52 6.50
CA ILE A 241 0.28 7.05 7.58
C ILE A 241 1.05 5.89 8.22
N LEU A 242 2.38 6.01 8.16
CA LEU A 242 3.33 5.17 8.89
C LEU A 242 3.70 5.88 10.19
N LYS A 243 3.28 5.32 11.33
CA LYS A 243 3.72 5.78 12.66
C LYS A 243 5.13 5.28 12.92
N LEU A 244 6.06 6.17 13.25
CA LEU A 244 7.47 5.83 13.40
C LEU A 244 7.74 5.26 14.79
N GLU A 245 8.04 3.96 14.85
CA GLU A 245 8.54 3.31 16.06
C GLU A 245 10.08 3.28 16.11
N ASP A 246 10.72 3.65 15.00
CA ASP A 246 12.17 3.67 14.84
C ASP A 246 12.54 4.78 13.84
N GLU A 247 13.29 5.77 14.30
CA GLU A 247 13.69 6.92 13.47
C GLU A 247 14.51 6.51 12.25
N ARG A 248 15.19 5.35 12.31
CA ARG A 248 15.98 4.81 11.19
C ARG A 248 15.12 4.50 9.96
N TRP A 249 13.80 4.32 10.12
CA TRP A 249 12.91 4.13 8.98
C TRP A 249 12.87 5.36 8.07
N VAL A 250 13.00 6.57 8.63
CA VAL A 250 13.08 7.81 7.84
C VAL A 250 14.37 7.83 7.03
N ASP A 251 15.50 7.46 7.64
CA ASP A 251 16.78 7.34 6.94
C ASP A 251 16.69 6.32 5.80
N MET A 252 16.11 5.15 6.05
CA MET A 252 15.90 4.11 5.05
C MET A 252 15.02 4.57 3.88
N LEU A 253 13.99 5.38 4.15
CA LEU A 253 13.14 5.98 3.12
C LEU A 253 13.92 7.02 2.26
N ASN A 254 14.93 7.66 2.83
CA ASN A 254 15.76 8.67 2.17
C ASN A 254 16.99 8.12 1.43
N ILE A 255 17.36 6.85 1.67
CA ILE A 255 18.45 6.21 0.93
C ILE A 255 18.14 6.26 -0.59
N PRO A 256 19.05 6.78 -1.44
CA PRO A 256 18.86 6.80 -2.89
C PRO A 256 18.65 5.40 -3.46
N VAL A 257 17.77 5.27 -4.44
CA VAL A 257 17.48 4.00 -5.12
C VAL A 257 17.44 4.22 -6.63
N GLN A 258 17.82 3.21 -7.39
CA GLN A 258 17.71 3.24 -8.85
C GLN A 258 16.44 2.48 -9.26
N THR A 259 15.30 3.16 -9.22
CA THR A 259 14.03 2.61 -9.72
C THR A 259 13.32 3.61 -10.62
N ILE A 260 12.31 3.14 -11.34
CA ILE A 260 11.55 3.98 -12.27
C ILE A 260 10.75 5.05 -11.51
N ALA A 261 10.07 4.65 -10.43
CA ALA A 261 9.04 5.44 -9.75
C ALA A 261 9.44 5.99 -8.37
N TRP A 262 10.55 5.54 -7.78
CA TRP A 262 11.13 6.12 -6.56
C TRP A 262 12.55 6.58 -6.86
N LYS A 263 12.80 7.88 -6.68
CA LYS A 263 14.08 8.53 -6.96
C LYS A 263 14.59 9.27 -5.74
#